data_AF-A0A925G129-F1
#
_entry.id   AF-A0A925G129-F1
#
_cell.length_a   1.000
_cell.length_b   1.000
_cell.length_c   1.000
_cell.angle_alpha   90.00
_cell.angle_beta   90.00
_cell.angle_gamma   90.00
#
_symmetry.space_group_name_H-M   'P 1'
#
loop_
_entity.id
_entity.type
_entity.pdbx_description
1 polymer ?
#
loop_
_entity_poly.entity_id
_entity_poly.type
_entity_poly.pdbx_seq_one_letter_code
_entity_poly.pdbx_strand_id
1 'polypeptide(L)'
;PPKQASAAKAGKAKTPPRKIAPAAPAKKQATKAAPKSRTVSKSKVAAQPKTVKPVANVTRAVTPPPHVPRQPTRDEAAALRAFEKAHKEFARGRFAEAGSMFRTLVEKHPGASEVAARARTYIAIAESRLRREISLPRDADSLYDRGVIELNRGEYVAAQEMFERALKREPEAAHIHYGLAATRARLGSIDAALESLRQALTIQPNLRVRAQHDQDLSTLRNDPMFEQLIFAPRL
;
A
#
# COMPACT_ATOMS: atom_id res chain seq x y z
N PRO A 1 -66.02 -33.09 7.87
CA PRO A 1 -64.90 -33.15 8.85
C PRO A 1 -63.77 -34.07 8.33
N PRO A 2 -62.50 -33.95 8.75
CA PRO A 2 -61.91 -33.15 9.84
C PRO A 2 -60.85 -32.11 9.34
N LYS A 3 -60.65 -30.97 10.05
CA LYS A 3 -59.54 -30.61 10.98
C LYS A 3 -58.13 -30.63 10.36
N GLN A 4 -57.14 -29.78 10.67
CA GLN A 4 -56.90 -28.55 11.43
C GLN A 4 -55.39 -28.24 11.22
N ALA A 5 -54.96 -27.04 11.63
CA ALA A 5 -53.61 -26.66 12.08
C ALA A 5 -52.57 -26.32 10.99
N SER A 6 -52.11 -25.05 10.89
CA SER A 6 -51.11 -24.36 11.74
C SER A 6 -49.71 -24.53 11.11
N ALA A 7 -48.77 -23.59 11.03
CA ALA A 7 -48.55 -22.25 11.56
C ALA A 7 -47.40 -21.63 10.71
N ALA A 8 -47.47 -20.34 10.38
CA ALA A 8 -46.64 -19.26 10.93
C ALA A 8 -45.11 -19.30 10.66
N LYS A 9 -44.62 -18.31 9.87
CA LYS A 9 -43.43 -17.43 10.07
C LYS A 9 -43.06 -16.81 8.71
N ALA A 10 -42.57 -15.59 8.57
CA ALA A 10 -42.01 -14.65 9.54
C ALA A 10 -42.31 -13.21 9.12
N GLY A 11 -42.66 -12.40 10.13
CA GLY A 11 -42.80 -10.97 10.01
C GLY A 11 -41.47 -10.24 10.02
N LYS A 12 -41.54 -9.05 9.43
CA LYS A 12 -40.62 -7.90 9.46
C LYS A 12 -39.84 -7.75 10.78
N ALA A 13 -38.53 -7.56 10.65
CA ALA A 13 -37.69 -6.76 11.56
C ALA A 13 -36.68 -6.01 10.66
N LYS A 14 -36.91 -4.76 10.24
CA LYS A 14 -36.69 -3.51 10.99
C LYS A 14 -35.40 -3.51 11.81
N THR A 15 -34.29 -3.37 11.10
CA THR A 15 -32.98 -2.97 11.61
C THR A 15 -33.08 -1.53 12.16
N PRO A 16 -32.63 -1.24 13.40
CA PRO A 16 -32.61 0.12 13.93
C PRO A 16 -31.45 0.94 13.33
N PRO A 17 -31.61 2.27 13.19
CA PRO A 17 -30.58 3.13 12.62
C PRO A 17 -29.39 3.30 13.58
N ARG A 18 -28.19 3.22 13.00
CA ARG A 18 -26.90 3.42 13.64
C ARG A 18 -26.76 4.89 14.04
N LYS A 19 -26.76 5.19 15.35
CA LYS A 19 -26.50 6.54 15.87
C LYS A 19 -25.08 6.97 15.50
N ILE A 20 -24.98 8.04 14.74
CA ILE A 20 -23.75 8.79 14.47
C ILE A 20 -23.50 9.67 15.71
N ALA A 21 -22.38 9.46 16.40
CA ALA A 21 -21.91 10.34 17.45
C ALA A 21 -20.90 11.36 16.87
N PRO A 22 -20.94 12.62 17.31
CA PRO A 22 -20.13 13.70 16.75
C PRO A 22 -18.68 13.69 17.24
N ALA A 23 -17.79 14.21 16.39
CA ALA A 23 -16.39 14.52 16.69
C ALA A 23 -16.26 15.68 17.69
N ALA A 24 -15.29 15.59 18.61
CA ALA A 24 -14.78 16.70 19.42
C ALA A 24 -13.36 16.35 19.98
N PRO A 25 -12.56 17.30 20.50
CA PRO A 25 -11.55 18.02 19.73
C PRO A 25 -10.11 17.83 20.25
N ALA A 26 -9.15 18.29 19.44
CA ALA A 26 -7.75 18.42 19.79
C ALA A 26 -7.52 19.32 21.01
N LYS A 27 -6.64 18.91 21.93
CA LYS A 27 -6.06 19.78 22.96
C LYS A 27 -4.56 19.96 22.74
N LYS A 28 -4.19 21.19 22.37
CA LYS A 28 -2.88 21.81 22.56
C LYS A 28 -2.73 22.26 24.02
N GLN A 29 -1.55 22.12 24.59
CA GLN A 29 -0.93 23.01 25.60
C GLN A 29 0.58 22.67 25.59
N ALA A 30 1.46 23.46 24.97
CA ALA A 30 1.94 24.82 25.29
C ALA A 30 2.98 24.87 26.44
N THR A 31 4.26 24.93 26.03
CA THR A 31 5.32 25.88 26.42
C THR A 31 5.64 26.17 27.91
N LYS A 32 6.92 26.05 28.25
CA LYS A 32 7.84 27.03 28.91
C LYS A 32 9.03 26.26 29.50
N ALA A 33 10.25 26.76 29.67
CA ALA A 33 11.06 27.86 29.18
C ALA A 33 12.45 27.59 29.84
N ALA A 34 13.54 27.98 29.20
CA ALA A 34 14.88 27.98 29.79
C ALA A 34 14.96 28.92 31.02
N PRO A 35 15.99 28.79 31.89
CA PRO A 35 17.06 29.80 31.80
C PRO A 35 18.49 29.30 32.08
N LYS A 36 19.41 30.26 31.92
CA LYS A 36 20.87 30.20 31.82
C LYS A 36 21.62 30.15 33.17
N SER A 37 22.84 29.60 33.11
CA SER A 37 24.10 29.95 33.80
C SER A 37 24.09 30.77 35.11
N ARG A 38 24.82 30.29 36.13
CA ARG A 38 25.96 31.00 36.77
C ARG A 38 26.75 30.14 37.76
N THR A 39 28.06 30.40 37.76
CA THR A 39 29.17 30.07 38.67
C THR A 39 28.83 30.31 40.16
N VAL A 40 29.47 29.68 41.16
CA VAL A 40 30.80 30.01 41.74
C VAL A 40 31.24 28.92 42.75
N SER A 41 32.55 28.58 42.69
CA SER A 41 33.59 28.25 43.71
C SER A 41 33.21 27.83 45.16
N LYS A 42 33.97 27.06 45.97
CA LYS A 42 35.42 26.83 46.20
C LYS A 42 35.57 25.43 46.84
N SER A 43 36.74 24.77 46.79
CA SER A 43 37.64 24.65 47.94
C SER A 43 38.98 24.02 47.55
N LYS A 44 39.98 24.44 48.32
CA LYS A 44 41.43 24.45 48.11
C LYS A 44 42.06 23.38 48.99
N VAL A 45 42.95 22.54 48.45
CA VAL A 45 44.06 21.95 49.23
C VAL A 45 45.30 21.93 48.34
N ALA A 46 46.33 22.63 48.79
CA ALA A 46 47.67 22.64 48.23
C ALA A 46 48.53 21.61 48.97
N ALA A 47 49.36 20.86 48.25
CA ALA A 47 50.57 20.24 48.78
C ALA A 47 51.64 20.15 47.68
N GLN A 48 52.87 20.41 48.11
CA GLN A 48 54.08 20.87 47.40
C GLN A 48 54.71 19.90 46.38
N PRO A 49 55.67 20.39 45.54
CA PRO A 49 56.19 19.66 44.39
C PRO A 49 57.35 18.72 44.78
N LYS A 50 57.42 17.54 44.16
CA LYS A 50 58.63 16.72 44.14
C LYS A 50 59.24 16.77 42.74
N THR A 51 60.41 17.38 42.66
CA THR A 51 61.30 17.41 41.50
C THR A 51 61.72 15.98 41.13
N VAL A 52 61.38 15.56 39.90
CA VAL A 52 61.98 14.38 39.26
C VAL A 52 62.62 14.85 37.95
N LYS A 53 63.89 14.51 37.78
CA LYS A 53 64.76 14.95 36.66
C LYS A 53 64.16 14.50 35.31
N PRO A 54 64.33 15.28 34.23
CA PRO A 54 63.82 14.90 32.91
C PRO A 54 64.67 13.76 32.34
N VAL A 55 64.06 12.60 32.13
CA VAL A 55 64.62 11.56 31.28
C VAL A 55 64.14 11.86 29.86
N ALA A 56 65.06 12.24 28.97
CA ALA A 56 64.76 12.48 27.57
C ALA A 56 64.34 11.16 26.91
N ASN A 57 63.04 10.94 26.76
CA ASN A 57 62.50 9.88 25.90
C ASN A 57 62.16 10.51 24.55
N VAL A 58 62.97 10.18 23.54
CA VAL A 58 62.72 10.49 22.14
C VAL A 58 61.53 9.63 21.68
N THR A 59 60.32 10.18 21.73
CA THR A 59 59.15 9.54 21.12
C THR A 59 59.26 9.68 19.61
N ARG A 60 59.73 8.64 18.91
CA ARG A 60 59.53 8.54 17.46
C ARG A 60 58.03 8.57 17.19
N ALA A 61 57.57 9.59 16.46
CA ALA A 61 56.24 9.62 15.89
C ALA A 61 56.11 8.42 14.93
N VAL A 62 55.41 7.38 15.36
CA VAL A 62 54.96 6.32 14.46
C VAL A 62 53.71 6.86 13.79
N THR A 63 53.84 7.36 12.56
CA THR A 63 52.68 7.61 11.71
C THR A 63 51.95 6.29 11.52
N PRO A 64 50.64 6.18 11.82
CA PRO A 64 49.89 4.97 11.54
C PRO A 64 49.95 4.71 10.03
N PRO A 65 50.17 3.46 9.59
CA PRO A 65 50.24 3.15 8.17
C PRO A 65 48.93 3.53 7.49
N PRO A 66 48.97 3.91 6.19
CA PRO A 66 47.78 4.26 5.43
C PRO A 66 46.75 3.14 5.50
N HIS A 67 45.48 3.49 5.73
CA HIS A 67 44.39 2.53 5.83
C HIS A 67 44.14 1.87 4.47
N VAL A 68 44.77 0.72 4.25
CA VAL A 68 44.48 -0.14 3.09
C VAL A 68 43.07 -0.71 3.28
N PRO A 69 42.17 -0.64 2.29
CA PRO A 69 40.86 -1.28 2.40
C PRO A 69 41.05 -2.75 2.80
N ARG A 70 40.47 -3.16 3.92
CA ARG A 70 40.58 -4.53 4.42
C ARG A 70 40.07 -5.46 3.32
N GLN A 71 40.93 -6.34 2.82
CA GLN A 71 40.49 -7.36 1.88
C GLN A 71 39.44 -8.23 2.56
N PRO A 72 38.33 -8.54 1.87
CA PRO A 72 37.27 -9.33 2.45
C PRO A 72 37.84 -10.69 2.89
N THR A 73 37.60 -11.05 4.13
CA THR A 73 37.87 -12.39 4.63
C THR A 73 37.20 -13.42 3.73
N ARG A 74 37.67 -14.69 3.76
CA ARG A 74 37.06 -15.76 2.97
C ARG A 74 35.54 -15.89 3.21
N ASP A 75 35.10 -15.60 4.43
CA ASP A 75 33.68 -15.56 4.81
C ASP A 75 32.96 -14.35 4.20
N GLU A 76 33.55 -13.14 4.27
CA GLU A 76 33.01 -11.95 3.61
C GLU A 76 32.94 -12.09 2.08
N ALA A 77 33.92 -12.73 1.45
CA ALA A 77 33.91 -13.01 0.01
C ALA A 77 32.80 -14.01 -0.38
N ALA A 78 32.54 -15.01 0.45
CA ALA A 78 31.42 -15.94 0.26
C ALA A 78 30.07 -15.24 0.45
N ALA A 79 29.96 -14.38 1.47
CA ALA A 79 28.77 -13.57 1.73
C ALA A 79 28.47 -12.62 0.57
N LEU A 80 29.49 -11.97 -0.01
CA LEU A 80 29.34 -11.09 -1.18
C LEU A 80 28.79 -11.85 -2.40
N ARG A 81 29.29 -13.05 -2.70
CA ARG A 81 28.77 -13.88 -3.81
C ARG A 81 27.32 -14.30 -3.57
N ALA A 82 26.98 -14.67 -2.33
CA ALA A 82 25.60 -14.99 -1.96
C ALA A 82 24.69 -13.76 -2.11
N PHE A 83 25.19 -12.57 -1.75
CA PHE A 83 24.47 -11.31 -1.88
C PHE A 83 24.18 -10.98 -3.34
N GLU A 84 25.19 -11.06 -4.20
CA GLU A 84 25.05 -10.81 -5.64
C GLU A 84 24.01 -11.73 -6.28
N LYS A 85 24.01 -13.02 -5.93
CA LYS A 85 23.02 -13.98 -6.40
C LYS A 85 21.60 -13.60 -5.95
N ALA A 86 21.42 -13.27 -4.67
CA ALA A 86 20.14 -12.84 -4.13
C ALA A 86 19.64 -11.54 -4.78
N HIS A 87 20.55 -10.58 -4.99
CA HIS A 87 20.26 -9.31 -5.63
C HIS A 87 19.87 -9.48 -7.11
N LYS A 88 20.45 -10.45 -7.81
CA LYS A 88 20.06 -10.78 -9.20
C LYS A 88 18.61 -11.24 -9.29
N GLU A 89 18.15 -12.07 -8.36
CA GLU A 89 16.74 -12.49 -8.31
C GLU A 89 15.81 -11.35 -7.86
N PHE A 90 16.30 -10.47 -6.98
CA PHE A 90 15.60 -9.25 -6.61
C PHE A 90 15.37 -8.32 -7.81
N ALA A 91 16.40 -8.13 -8.65
CA ALA A 91 16.33 -7.33 -9.87
C ALA A 91 15.37 -7.95 -10.92
N ARG A 92 15.20 -9.28 -10.91
CA ARG A 92 14.23 -10.01 -11.76
C ARG A 92 12.79 -9.93 -11.26
N GLY A 93 12.55 -9.27 -10.12
CA GLY A 93 11.21 -9.16 -9.53
C GLY A 93 10.76 -10.37 -8.71
N ARG A 94 11.60 -11.39 -8.53
CA ARG A 94 11.26 -12.59 -7.75
C ARG A 94 11.49 -12.34 -6.26
N PHE A 95 10.66 -11.47 -5.68
CA PHE A 95 10.86 -10.98 -4.30
C PHE A 95 10.79 -12.10 -3.25
N ALA A 96 9.98 -13.14 -3.47
CA ALA A 96 9.90 -14.29 -2.57
C ALA A 96 11.22 -15.08 -2.49
N GLU A 97 11.77 -15.45 -3.66
CA GLU A 97 13.06 -16.16 -3.77
C GLU A 97 14.20 -15.29 -3.25
N ALA A 98 14.24 -14.02 -3.65
CA ALA A 98 15.24 -13.06 -3.21
C ALA A 98 15.25 -12.91 -1.67
N GLY A 99 14.08 -12.72 -1.06
CA GLY A 99 13.95 -12.58 0.40
C GLY A 99 14.35 -13.85 1.17
N SER A 100 14.13 -15.04 0.60
CA SER A 100 14.63 -16.29 1.18
C SER A 100 16.17 -16.35 1.14
N MET A 101 16.77 -16.04 -0.01
CA MET A 101 18.24 -16.08 -0.16
C MET A 101 18.95 -15.05 0.72
N PHE A 102 18.41 -13.84 0.86
CA PHE A 102 18.97 -12.84 1.79
C PHE A 102 18.90 -13.30 3.25
N ARG A 103 17.83 -13.99 3.66
CA ARG A 103 17.75 -14.58 5.01
C ARG A 103 18.81 -15.66 5.22
N THR A 104 18.93 -16.59 4.27
CA THR A 104 19.97 -17.63 4.32
C THR A 104 21.39 -17.05 4.35
N LEU A 105 21.63 -15.93 3.66
CA LEU A 105 22.91 -15.22 3.72
C LEU A 105 23.20 -14.73 5.14
N VAL A 106 22.24 -14.06 5.77
CA VAL A 106 22.39 -13.51 7.14
C VAL A 106 22.62 -14.63 8.16
N GLU A 107 21.97 -15.78 7.98
CA GLU A 107 22.13 -16.96 8.84
C GLU A 107 23.50 -17.62 8.69
N LYS A 108 23.99 -17.79 7.45
CA LYS A 108 25.24 -18.49 7.16
C LYS A 108 26.50 -17.66 7.41
N HIS A 109 26.38 -16.33 7.34
CA HIS A 109 27.51 -15.40 7.46
C HIS A 109 27.27 -14.33 8.54
N PRO A 110 27.12 -14.71 9.82
CA PRO A 110 26.85 -13.76 10.89
C PRO A 110 28.02 -12.79 11.14
N GLY A 111 29.25 -13.16 10.74
CA GLY A 111 30.45 -12.33 10.87
C GLY A 111 30.56 -11.20 9.84
N ALA A 112 29.83 -11.30 8.72
CA ALA A 112 29.85 -10.31 7.64
C ALA A 112 28.86 -9.16 7.93
N SER A 113 29.14 -8.35 8.96
CA SER A 113 28.21 -7.34 9.51
C SER A 113 27.66 -6.38 8.44
N GLU A 114 28.49 -5.91 7.51
CA GLU A 114 28.07 -4.97 6.48
C GLU A 114 27.18 -5.61 5.40
N VAL A 115 27.55 -6.79 4.90
CA VAL A 115 26.74 -7.52 3.90
C VAL A 115 25.42 -7.98 4.51
N ALA A 116 25.45 -8.42 5.77
CA ALA A 116 24.25 -8.77 6.52
C ALA A 116 23.32 -7.57 6.73
N ALA A 117 23.85 -6.38 7.04
CA ALA A 117 23.05 -5.17 7.17
C ALA A 117 22.35 -4.81 5.86
N ARG A 118 23.08 -4.86 4.74
CA ARG A 118 22.49 -4.65 3.40
C ARG A 118 21.41 -5.69 3.10
N ALA A 119 21.68 -6.97 3.36
CA ALA A 119 20.72 -8.06 3.14
C ALA A 119 19.42 -7.84 3.92
N ARG A 120 19.49 -7.38 5.18
CA ARG A 120 18.31 -7.03 6.00
C ARG A 120 17.46 -5.93 5.36
N THR A 121 18.08 -4.91 4.76
CA THR A 121 17.35 -3.87 4.02
C THR A 121 16.58 -4.47 2.84
N TYR A 122 17.22 -5.34 2.05
CA TYR A 122 16.55 -5.98 0.92
C TYR A 122 15.45 -6.96 1.34
N ILE A 123 15.59 -7.65 2.48
CA ILE A 123 14.50 -8.46 3.06
C ILE A 123 13.28 -7.58 3.33
N ALA A 124 13.46 -6.45 4.00
CA ALA A 124 12.36 -5.53 4.30
C ALA A 124 11.68 -4.99 3.03
N ILE A 125 12.46 -4.66 2.00
CA ILE A 125 11.92 -4.20 0.71
C ILE A 125 11.17 -5.35 0.01
N ALA A 126 11.73 -6.55 -0.01
CA ALA A 126 11.09 -7.72 -0.62
C ALA A 126 9.75 -8.02 0.06
N GLU A 127 9.71 -8.03 1.39
CA GLU A 127 8.48 -8.19 2.17
C GLU A 127 7.44 -7.11 1.90
N SER A 128 7.86 -5.85 1.79
CA SER A 128 6.97 -4.74 1.44
C SER A 128 6.36 -4.94 0.05
N ARG A 129 7.16 -5.35 -0.94
CA ARG A 129 6.69 -5.64 -2.31
C ARG A 129 5.73 -6.82 -2.34
N LEU A 130 6.05 -7.90 -1.63
CA LEU A 130 5.18 -9.07 -1.47
C LEU A 130 3.85 -8.71 -0.82
N ARG A 131 3.87 -7.93 0.27
CA ARG A 131 2.63 -7.45 0.91
C ARG A 131 1.76 -6.65 -0.05
N ARG A 132 2.36 -5.76 -0.85
CA ARG A 132 1.63 -4.99 -1.87
C ARG A 132 1.04 -5.91 -2.94
N GLU A 133 1.77 -6.93 -3.39
CA GLU A 133 1.33 -7.87 -4.41
C GLU A 133 0.19 -8.80 -3.93
N ILE A 134 0.26 -9.22 -2.67
CA ILE A 134 -0.82 -9.97 -2.01
C ILE A 134 -2.04 -9.07 -1.76
N SER A 135 -1.83 -7.76 -1.56
CA SER A 135 -2.88 -6.76 -1.37
C SER A 135 -3.51 -6.25 -2.67
N LEU A 136 -3.01 -6.64 -3.85
CA LEU A 136 -3.68 -6.30 -5.11
C LEU A 136 -4.95 -7.16 -5.22
N PRO A 137 -6.13 -6.56 -5.45
CA PRO A 137 -7.33 -7.34 -5.76
C PRO A 137 -7.04 -8.25 -6.97
N ARG A 138 -7.26 -9.55 -6.83
CA ARG A 138 -6.86 -10.57 -7.82
C ARG A 138 -8.02 -11.09 -8.65
N ASP A 139 -9.16 -11.31 -7.99
CA ASP A 139 -10.43 -11.70 -8.60
C ASP A 139 -11.19 -10.47 -9.13
N ALA A 140 -12.15 -10.74 -10.01
CA ALA A 140 -12.95 -9.71 -10.68
C ALA A 140 -13.79 -8.92 -9.67
N ASP A 141 -14.42 -9.59 -8.71
CA ASP A 141 -15.27 -8.98 -7.68
C ASP A 141 -14.49 -7.97 -6.83
N SER A 142 -13.32 -8.35 -6.33
CA SER A 142 -12.50 -7.46 -5.50
C SER A 142 -11.97 -6.24 -6.30
N LEU A 143 -11.68 -6.42 -7.60
CA LEU A 143 -11.31 -5.32 -8.49
C LEU A 143 -12.51 -4.41 -8.77
N TYR A 144 -13.70 -4.97 -8.97
CA TYR A 144 -14.95 -4.24 -9.13
C TYR A 144 -15.28 -3.43 -7.89
N ASP A 145 -15.24 -4.02 -6.69
CA ASP A 145 -15.47 -3.34 -5.42
C ASP A 145 -14.51 -2.17 -5.23
N ARG A 146 -13.22 -2.36 -5.59
CA ARG A 146 -12.26 -1.27 -5.57
C ARG A 146 -12.61 -0.17 -6.57
N GLY A 147 -13.03 -0.52 -7.78
CA GLY A 147 -13.50 0.43 -8.78
C GLY A 147 -14.69 1.26 -8.28
N VAL A 148 -15.65 0.62 -7.61
CA VAL A 148 -16.80 1.30 -6.98
C VAL A 148 -16.34 2.26 -5.89
N ILE A 149 -15.38 1.86 -5.04
CA ILE A 149 -14.82 2.74 -4.00
C ILE A 149 -14.19 3.99 -4.61
N GLU A 150 -13.40 3.83 -5.68
CA GLU A 150 -12.74 4.99 -6.33
C GLU A 150 -13.74 5.87 -7.09
N LEU A 151 -14.76 5.27 -7.74
CA LEU A 151 -15.84 6.00 -8.39
C LEU A 151 -16.57 6.90 -7.37
N ASN A 152 -16.92 6.35 -6.21
CA ASN A 152 -17.57 7.09 -5.12
C ASN A 152 -16.67 8.18 -4.51
N ARG A 153 -15.34 8.06 -4.64
CA ARG A 153 -14.38 9.09 -4.22
C ARG A 153 -14.19 10.20 -5.24
N GLY A 154 -14.72 10.05 -6.45
CA GLY A 154 -14.49 10.96 -7.56
C GLY A 154 -13.17 10.70 -8.30
N GLU A 155 -12.44 9.64 -7.95
CA GLU A 155 -11.16 9.26 -8.56
C GLU A 155 -11.41 8.43 -9.83
N TYR A 156 -12.04 9.04 -10.84
CA TYR A 156 -12.59 8.32 -11.98
C TYR A 156 -11.54 7.59 -12.83
N VAL A 157 -10.32 8.15 -12.95
CA VAL A 157 -9.22 7.49 -13.67
C VAL A 157 -8.81 6.19 -12.95
N ALA A 158 -8.71 6.22 -11.62
CA ALA A 158 -8.39 5.04 -10.83
C ALA A 158 -9.53 4.01 -10.88
N ALA A 159 -10.79 4.47 -10.82
CA ALA A 159 -11.96 3.61 -10.98
C ALA A 159 -11.96 2.87 -12.32
N GLN A 160 -11.66 3.57 -13.41
CA GLN A 160 -11.59 2.98 -14.75
C GLN A 160 -10.50 1.92 -14.81
N GLU A 161 -9.30 2.17 -14.28
CA GLU A 161 -8.22 1.17 -14.24
C GLU A 161 -8.66 -0.11 -13.52
N MET A 162 -9.35 0.03 -12.39
CA MET A 162 -9.82 -1.12 -11.61
C MET A 162 -10.89 -1.91 -12.36
N PHE A 163 -11.87 -1.23 -12.96
CA PHE A 163 -12.90 -1.90 -13.75
C PHE A 163 -12.34 -2.54 -15.02
N GLU A 164 -11.37 -1.94 -15.71
CA GLU A 164 -10.72 -2.57 -16.88
C GLU A 164 -9.92 -3.81 -16.48
N ARG A 165 -9.28 -3.79 -15.32
CA ARG A 165 -8.63 -4.98 -14.77
C ARG A 165 -9.64 -6.05 -14.38
N ALA A 166 -10.78 -5.67 -13.82
CA ALA A 166 -11.87 -6.59 -13.50
C ALA A 166 -12.44 -7.22 -14.77
N LEU A 167 -12.64 -6.42 -15.83
CA LEU A 167 -13.15 -6.87 -17.12
C LEU A 167 -12.21 -7.87 -17.81
N LYS A 168 -10.89 -7.72 -17.66
CA LYS A 168 -9.91 -8.70 -18.14
C LYS A 168 -10.03 -10.06 -17.44
N ARG A 169 -10.62 -10.11 -16.25
CA ARG A 169 -10.89 -11.36 -15.53
C ARG A 169 -12.24 -11.96 -15.92
N GLU A 170 -13.26 -11.12 -16.02
CA GLU A 170 -14.62 -11.52 -16.39
C GLU A 170 -15.17 -10.63 -17.52
N PRO A 171 -14.91 -11.00 -18.79
CA PRO A 171 -15.32 -10.18 -19.94
C PRO A 171 -16.84 -10.03 -20.11
N GLU A 172 -17.62 -10.99 -19.61
CA GLU A 172 -19.07 -11.08 -19.77
C GLU A 172 -19.83 -10.65 -18.49
N ALA A 173 -19.18 -9.90 -17.59
CA ALA A 173 -19.79 -9.43 -16.36
C ALA A 173 -20.54 -8.10 -16.59
N ALA A 174 -21.88 -8.15 -16.61
CA ALA A 174 -22.73 -6.97 -16.82
C ALA A 174 -22.46 -5.82 -15.85
N HIS A 175 -22.20 -6.15 -14.58
CA HIS A 175 -21.96 -5.16 -13.53
C HIS A 175 -20.63 -4.41 -13.74
N ILE A 176 -19.59 -5.07 -14.28
CA ILE A 176 -18.30 -4.44 -14.61
C ILE A 176 -18.45 -3.49 -15.80
N HIS A 177 -19.14 -3.93 -16.86
CA HIS A 177 -19.48 -3.06 -18.00
C HIS A 177 -20.29 -1.84 -17.55
N TYR A 178 -21.23 -2.03 -16.63
CA TYR A 178 -22.00 -0.93 -16.06
C TYR A 178 -21.12 0.04 -15.26
N GLY A 179 -20.20 -0.46 -14.45
CA GLY A 179 -19.22 0.35 -13.71
C GLY A 179 -18.32 1.17 -14.64
N LEU A 180 -17.89 0.59 -15.76
CA LEU A 180 -17.16 1.31 -16.82
C LEU A 180 -18.02 2.39 -17.47
N ALA A 181 -19.29 2.10 -17.78
CA ALA A 181 -20.20 3.09 -18.35
C ALA A 181 -20.37 4.31 -17.45
N ALA A 182 -20.66 4.07 -16.16
CA ALA A 182 -20.78 5.12 -15.15
C ALA A 182 -19.48 5.93 -15.04
N THR A 183 -18.33 5.26 -14.92
CA THR A 183 -17.03 5.94 -14.79
C THR A 183 -16.66 6.75 -16.01
N ARG A 184 -16.85 6.21 -17.22
CA ARG A 184 -16.55 6.89 -18.49
C ARG A 184 -17.48 8.09 -18.72
N ALA A 185 -18.74 7.99 -18.31
CA ALA A 185 -19.69 9.10 -18.32
C ALA A 185 -19.23 10.24 -17.40
N ARG A 186 -18.69 9.93 -16.21
CA ARG A 186 -18.09 10.91 -15.29
C ARG A 186 -16.80 11.53 -15.82
N LEU A 187 -16.03 10.79 -16.62
CA LEU A 187 -14.84 11.30 -17.31
C LEU A 187 -15.15 12.13 -18.56
N GLY A 188 -16.40 12.16 -19.01
CA GLY A 188 -16.81 12.84 -20.25
C GLY A 188 -16.54 12.04 -21.53
N SER A 189 -16.12 10.78 -21.42
CA SER A 189 -15.90 9.87 -22.55
C SER A 189 -17.24 9.26 -23.00
N ILE A 190 -18.12 10.08 -23.57
CA ILE A 190 -19.52 9.74 -23.87
C ILE A 190 -19.65 8.49 -24.75
N ASP A 191 -18.94 8.42 -25.88
CA ASP A 191 -19.04 7.27 -26.80
C ASP A 191 -18.63 5.95 -26.13
N ALA A 192 -17.52 5.97 -25.39
CA ALA A 192 -17.03 4.80 -24.67
C ALA A 192 -17.94 4.39 -23.50
N ALA A 193 -18.65 5.36 -22.91
CA ALA A 193 -19.64 5.11 -21.87
C ALA A 193 -20.89 4.43 -22.44
N LEU A 194 -21.40 4.91 -23.58
CA LEU A 194 -22.54 4.33 -24.28
C LEU A 194 -22.27 2.89 -24.73
N GLU A 195 -21.07 2.63 -25.25
CA GLU A 195 -20.68 1.29 -25.67
C GLU A 195 -20.60 0.31 -24.49
N SER A 196 -20.00 0.72 -23.37
CA SER A 196 -20.00 -0.08 -22.15
C SER A 196 -21.42 -0.28 -21.58
N LEU A 197 -22.28 0.74 -21.64
CA LEU A 197 -23.66 0.63 -21.21
C LEU A 197 -24.43 -0.37 -22.08
N ARG A 198 -24.24 -0.30 -23.40
CA ARG A 198 -24.83 -1.24 -24.36
C ARG A 198 -24.44 -2.68 -24.01
N GLN A 199 -23.16 -2.96 -23.77
CA GLN A 199 -22.68 -4.29 -23.37
C GLN A 199 -23.34 -4.75 -22.06
N ALA A 200 -23.40 -3.89 -21.04
CA ALA A 200 -24.06 -4.20 -19.77
C ALA A 200 -25.54 -4.57 -19.95
N LEU A 201 -26.26 -3.81 -20.79
CA LEU A 201 -27.69 -4.02 -21.06
C LEU A 201 -27.96 -5.22 -21.97
N THR A 202 -27.03 -5.59 -22.85
CA THR A 202 -27.11 -6.83 -23.64
C THR A 202 -27.02 -8.05 -22.73
N ILE A 203 -26.10 -8.04 -21.77
CA ILE A 203 -25.92 -9.16 -20.83
C ILE A 203 -27.05 -9.19 -19.79
N GLN A 204 -27.43 -8.02 -19.27
CA GLN A 204 -28.43 -7.91 -18.21
C GLN A 204 -29.46 -6.79 -18.49
N PRO A 205 -30.53 -7.08 -19.27
CA PRO A 205 -31.50 -6.07 -19.69
C PRO A 205 -32.29 -5.38 -18.58
N ASN A 206 -32.35 -5.95 -17.37
CA ASN A 206 -33.02 -5.34 -16.23
C ASN A 206 -32.25 -4.14 -15.65
N LEU A 207 -30.96 -3.97 -16.00
CA LEU A 207 -30.15 -2.81 -15.62
C LEU A 207 -30.66 -1.51 -16.24
N ARG A 208 -31.56 -1.55 -17.24
CA ARG A 208 -32.23 -0.36 -17.79
C ARG A 208 -32.92 0.47 -16.70
N VAL A 209 -33.61 -0.20 -15.77
CA VAL A 209 -34.32 0.49 -14.67
C VAL A 209 -33.33 1.22 -13.77
N ARG A 210 -32.17 0.61 -13.48
CA ARG A 210 -31.10 1.27 -12.72
C ARG A 210 -30.55 2.46 -13.50
N ALA A 211 -30.21 2.28 -14.78
CA ALA A 211 -29.63 3.32 -15.62
C ALA A 211 -30.51 4.56 -15.79
N GLN A 212 -31.84 4.42 -15.80
CA GLN A 212 -32.79 5.55 -15.81
C GLN A 212 -32.58 6.51 -14.63
N HIS A 213 -32.24 5.96 -13.47
CA HIS A 213 -32.18 6.72 -12.21
C HIS A 213 -30.75 6.97 -11.73
N ASP A 214 -29.75 6.32 -12.32
CA ASP A 214 -28.35 6.48 -11.93
C ASP A 214 -27.86 7.91 -12.26
N GLN A 215 -27.21 8.53 -11.26
CA GLN A 215 -26.69 9.90 -11.38
C GLN A 215 -25.35 9.93 -12.10
N ASP A 216 -24.60 8.82 -12.06
CA ASP A 216 -23.30 8.75 -12.75
C ASP A 216 -23.46 8.76 -14.27
N LEU A 217 -24.64 8.36 -14.77
CA LEU A 217 -25.01 8.40 -16.18
C LEU A 217 -25.76 9.69 -16.58
N SER A 218 -25.85 10.69 -15.68
CA SER A 218 -26.59 11.93 -15.96
C SER A 218 -26.11 12.68 -17.20
N THR A 219 -24.81 12.61 -17.52
CA THR A 219 -24.21 13.22 -18.70
C THR A 219 -24.66 12.57 -20.01
N LEU A 220 -25.17 11.34 -19.96
CA LEU A 220 -25.65 10.60 -21.14
C LEU A 220 -27.13 10.86 -21.43
N ARG A 221 -27.91 11.44 -20.51
CA ARG A 221 -29.39 11.45 -20.61
C ARG A 221 -29.95 12.21 -21.81
N ASN A 222 -29.20 13.16 -22.34
CA ASN A 222 -29.60 13.95 -23.52
C ASN A 222 -29.09 13.32 -24.83
N ASP A 223 -28.38 12.19 -24.76
CA ASP A 223 -27.86 11.51 -25.93
C ASP A 223 -28.94 10.59 -26.54
N PRO A 224 -29.25 10.71 -27.84
CA PRO A 224 -30.26 9.86 -28.49
C PRO A 224 -29.97 8.36 -28.38
N MET A 225 -28.70 7.95 -28.36
CA MET A 225 -28.31 6.55 -28.20
C MET A 225 -28.63 6.07 -26.79
N PHE A 226 -28.44 6.91 -25.77
CA PHE A 226 -28.83 6.57 -24.40
C PHE A 226 -30.34 6.33 -24.32
N GLU A 227 -31.16 7.21 -24.92
CA GLU A 227 -32.61 7.02 -24.95
C GLU A 227 -33.00 5.70 -25.61
N GLN A 228 -32.39 5.36 -26.75
CA GLN A 228 -32.62 4.07 -27.42
C GLN A 228 -32.24 2.88 -26.54
N LEU A 229 -31.06 2.91 -25.91
CA LEU A 229 -30.60 1.83 -25.04
C LEU A 229 -31.56 1.57 -23.86
N ILE A 230 -32.18 2.63 -23.35
CA ILE A 230 -32.99 2.61 -22.14
C ILE A 230 -34.47 2.34 -22.40
N PHE A 231 -35.04 2.91 -23.46
CA PHE A 231 -36.48 2.90 -23.72
C PHE A 231 -36.90 2.06 -24.93
N ALA A 232 -35.96 1.51 -25.71
CA ALA A 232 -36.32 0.66 -26.83
C ALA A 232 -37.14 -0.57 -26.35
N PRO A 233 -38.25 -0.90 -27.03
CA PRO A 233 -39.02 -2.10 -26.73
C PRO A 233 -38.14 -3.35 -26.88
N ARG A 234 -38.33 -4.33 -25.99
CA ARG A 234 -37.72 -5.65 -26.19
C ARG A 234 -38.31 -6.23 -27.48
N LEU A 235 -37.46 -6.49 -28.47
CA LEU A 235 -37.81 -7.29 -29.65
C LEU A 235 -38.13 -8.73 -29.22
#